data_AF-A0A521TFA7-F1
#
_entry.id   AF-A0A521TFA7-F1
#
_cell.length_a   1.000
_cell.length_b   1.000
_cell.length_c   1.000
_cell.angle_alpha   90.00
_cell.angle_beta   90.00
_cell.angle_gamma   90.00
#
_symmetry.space_group_name_H-M   'P 1'
#
loop_
_entity.id
_entity.type
_entity.pdbx_description
1 polymer ?
#
loop_
_entity_poly.entity_id
_entity_poly.type
_entity_poly.pdbx_seq_one_letter_code
_entity_poly.pdbx_strand_id
1 'polypeptide(L)'
;MTITTTKGHRHPKDIVIHYNGKAISPYELMQILILFWNNEDIIRPPPNKGAKMLLELIEEVFETRELTDNIVRKYHLTKKI
;
A
#
# COMPACT_ATOMS: atom_id res chain seq x y z
N MET A 1 7.36 0.12 13.44
CA MET A 1 7.58 0.20 11.97
C MET A 1 7.88 1.65 11.63
N THR A 2 8.94 1.92 10.87
CA THR A 2 9.35 3.30 10.55
C THR A 2 9.46 3.47 9.04
N ILE A 3 8.76 4.47 8.50
CA ILE A 3 8.89 4.93 7.11
C ILE A 3 9.62 6.26 7.14
N THR A 4 10.74 6.36 6.43
CA THR A 4 11.52 7.60 6.28
C THR A 4 11.81 7.88 4.82
N THR A 5 12.28 9.08 4.52
CA THR A 5 12.67 9.48 3.16
C THR A 5 14.07 10.08 3.15
N THR A 6 14.79 9.87 2.05
CA THR A 6 16.05 10.57 1.75
C THR A 6 15.95 11.24 0.37
N LYS A 7 16.83 12.21 0.10
CA LYS A 7 16.89 12.85 -1.22
C LYS A 7 17.34 11.86 -2.29
N GLY A 8 16.63 11.83 -3.42
CA GLY A 8 16.99 11.08 -4.60
C GLY A 8 17.90 11.86 -5.56
N HIS A 9 18.04 11.35 -6.78
CA HIS A 9 19.01 11.83 -7.77
C HIS A 9 18.39 12.07 -9.16
N ARG A 10 17.15 11.60 -9.39
CA ARG A 10 16.49 11.68 -10.71
C ARG A 10 15.87 13.05 -10.99
N HIS A 11 15.54 13.80 -9.95
CA HIS A 11 14.87 15.11 -10.03
C HIS A 11 15.20 15.92 -8.75
N PRO A 12 15.20 17.26 -8.78
CA PRO A 12 15.44 18.06 -7.57
C PRO A 12 14.50 17.76 -6.39
N LYS A 13 13.30 17.24 -6.69
CA LYS A 13 12.28 16.80 -5.72
C LYS A 13 12.18 15.27 -5.58
N ASP A 14 13.11 14.52 -6.17
CA ASP A 14 13.14 13.07 -6.10
C ASP A 14 13.37 12.62 -4.64
N ILE A 15 12.66 11.58 -4.23
CA ILE A 15 12.77 11.00 -2.89
C ILE A 15 12.99 9.49 -3.01
N VAL A 16 13.80 8.96 -2.10
CA VAL A 16 13.93 7.52 -1.88
C VAL A 16 13.17 7.19 -0.60
N ILE A 17 12.26 6.21 -0.69
CA ILE A 17 11.45 5.76 0.44
C ILE A 17 12.20 4.63 1.14
N HIS A 18 12.34 4.73 2.45
CA HIS A 18 12.96 3.70 3.29
C HIS A 18 11.94 3.11 4.24
N TYR A 19 11.88 1.79 4.29
CA TYR A 19 11.08 1.02 5.24
C TYR A 19 12.02 0.28 6.19
N ASN A 20 11.96 0.60 7.48
CA ASN A 20 12.88 0.09 8.50
C ASN A 20 14.37 0.22 8.10
N GLY A 21 14.73 1.37 7.51
CA GLY A 21 16.11 1.67 7.09
C GLY A 21 16.54 1.04 5.76
N LYS A 22 15.70 0.24 5.11
CA LYS A 22 15.96 -0.30 3.76
C LYS A 22 15.21 0.52 2.71
N ALA A 23 15.92 0.98 1.69
CA ALA A 23 15.28 1.60 0.53
C ALA A 23 14.35 0.58 -0.16
N ILE A 24 13.11 0.99 -0.43
CA ILE A 24 12.15 0.20 -1.20
C ILE A 24 12.12 0.71 -2.64
N SER A 25 12.29 -0.22 -3.57
CA SER A 25 12.08 -0.01 -5.00
C SER A 25 10.63 -0.25 -5.41
N PRO A 26 10.16 0.31 -6.55
CA PRO A 26 8.86 -0.04 -7.11
C PRO A 26 8.70 -1.55 -7.35
N TYR A 27 9.78 -2.26 -7.70
CA TYR A 27 9.75 -3.72 -7.89
C TYR A 27 9.39 -4.45 -6.59
N GLU A 28 10.06 -4.13 -5.48
CA GLU A 28 9.76 -4.73 -4.17
C GLU A 28 8.34 -4.37 -3.71
N LEU A 29 7.90 -3.14 -3.96
CA LEU A 29 6.52 -2.74 -3.67
C LEU A 29 5.51 -3.60 -4.43
N MET A 30 5.73 -3.85 -5.73
CA MET A 30 4.85 -4.71 -6.53
C MET A 30 4.85 -6.16 -6.02
N GLN A 31 6.01 -6.70 -5.61
CA GLN A 31 6.07 -8.03 -5.02
C GLN A 31 5.24 -8.14 -3.73
N ILE A 32 5.33 -7.11 -2.86
CA ILE A 32 4.52 -7.04 -1.63
C ILE A 32 3.03 -6.98 -1.96
N LEU A 33 2.64 -6.17 -2.96
CA LEU A 33 1.24 -6.08 -3.38
C LEU A 33 0.69 -7.42 -3.89
N ILE A 34 1.46 -8.19 -4.66
CA ILE A 34 1.04 -9.52 -5.12
C ILE A 34 0.79 -10.47 -3.93
N LEU A 35 1.66 -10.43 -2.91
CA LEU A 35 1.46 -11.23 -1.70
C LEU A 35 0.17 -10.85 -0.96
N PHE A 36 -0.12 -9.55 -0.84
CA PHE A 36 -1.39 -9.09 -0.26
C PHE A 36 -2.59 -9.54 -1.10
N TRP A 37 -2.52 -9.40 -2.43
CA TRP A 37 -3.57 -9.79 -3.36
C TRP A 37 -3.93 -11.27 -3.20
N ASN A 38 -2.92 -12.14 -3.29
CA ASN A 38 -3.10 -13.58 -3.13
C ASN A 38 -3.66 -13.92 -1.74
N ASN A 39 -3.20 -13.25 -0.70
CA ASN A 39 -3.70 -13.47 0.66
C ASN A 39 -5.17 -13.03 0.83
N GLU A 40 -5.57 -11.88 0.28
CA GLU A 40 -6.96 -11.42 0.33
C GLU A 40 -7.90 -12.36 -0.43
N ASP A 41 -7.49 -12.87 -1.59
CA ASP A 41 -8.28 -13.84 -2.36
C ASP A 41 -8.40 -15.19 -1.63
N ILE A 42 -7.39 -15.59 -0.84
CA ILE A 42 -7.47 -16.78 0.02
C ILE A 42 -8.46 -16.57 1.18
N ILE A 43 -8.42 -15.41 1.83
CA ILE A 43 -9.30 -15.10 2.97
C ILE A 43 -10.74 -14.87 2.51
N ARG A 44 -10.92 -14.33 1.30
CA ARG A 44 -12.21 -13.93 0.73
C ARG A 44 -12.34 -14.43 -0.72
N PRO A 45 -12.44 -15.74 -0.92
CA PRO A 45 -12.55 -16.32 -2.26
C PRO A 45 -13.90 -15.96 -2.91
N PRO A 46 -14.04 -16.12 -4.23
CA PRO A 46 -15.29 -15.91 -4.94
C PRO A 46 -16.48 -16.61 -4.25
N PRO A 47 -17.66 -15.96 -4.17
CA PRO A 47 -18.05 -14.71 -4.85
C PRO A 47 -17.66 -13.41 -4.12
N ASN A 48 -16.86 -13.49 -3.04
CA ASN A 48 -16.45 -12.30 -2.29
C ASN A 48 -15.42 -11.48 -3.07
N LYS A 49 -15.31 -10.19 -2.74
CA LYS A 49 -14.46 -9.22 -3.46
C LYS A 49 -12.99 -9.23 -3.00
N GLY A 50 -12.40 -10.34 -2.53
CA GLY A 50 -11.08 -10.40 -1.87
C GLY A 50 -10.09 -9.30 -2.23
N ALA A 51 -9.26 -9.54 -3.22
CA ALA A 51 -8.28 -8.54 -3.62
C ALA A 51 -8.84 -7.44 -4.53
N LYS A 52 -10.05 -7.60 -5.06
CA LYS A 52 -10.79 -6.51 -5.70
C LYS A 52 -11.02 -5.35 -4.72
N MET A 53 -11.28 -5.64 -3.45
CA MET A 53 -11.46 -4.63 -2.40
C MET A 53 -10.14 -3.91 -2.09
N LEU A 54 -9.00 -4.62 -2.16
CA LEU A 54 -7.67 -4.01 -2.04
C LEU A 54 -7.36 -3.08 -3.23
N LEU A 55 -7.75 -3.46 -4.44
CA LEU A 55 -7.63 -2.58 -5.62
C LEU A 55 -8.47 -1.31 -5.45
N GLU A 56 -9.74 -1.44 -5.07
CA GLU A 56 -10.65 -0.30 -4.82
C GLU A 56 -10.04 0.68 -3.78
N LEU A 57 -9.40 0.18 -2.73
CA LEU A 57 -8.65 1.00 -1.75
C LEU A 57 -7.48 1.75 -2.40
N ILE A 58 -6.65 1.09 -3.20
CA ILE A 58 -5.48 1.70 -3.84
C ILE A 58 -5.91 2.80 -4.80
N GLU A 59 -6.95 2.56 -5.60
CA GLU A 59 -7.52 3.55 -6.52
C GLU A 59 -7.98 4.80 -5.79
N GLU A 60 -8.73 4.65 -4.69
CA GLU A 60 -9.23 5.78 -3.90
C GLU A 60 -8.10 6.56 -3.22
N VAL A 61 -7.06 5.88 -2.72
CA VAL A 61 -5.85 6.54 -2.19
C VAL A 61 -5.07 7.26 -3.28
N PHE A 62 -5.04 6.75 -4.52
CA PHE A 62 -4.34 7.41 -5.63
C PHE A 62 -5.08 8.66 -6.12
N GLU A 63 -6.41 8.62 -6.13
CA GLU A 63 -7.26 9.75 -6.48
C GLU A 63 -7.16 10.85 -5.43
N THR A 64 -7.31 10.50 -4.14
CA THR A 64 -7.33 11.48 -3.04
C THR A 64 -5.95 11.88 -2.54
N ARG A 65 -4.94 11.02 -2.74
CA ARG A 65 -3.60 11.10 -2.14
C ARG A 65 -3.60 11.11 -0.62
N GLU A 66 -4.65 10.55 -0.01
CA GLU A 66 -4.85 10.57 1.44
C GLU A 66 -5.30 9.20 1.97
N LEU A 67 -4.94 8.89 3.20
CA LEU A 67 -5.45 7.75 3.96
C LEU A 67 -6.31 8.29 5.11
N THR A 68 -7.49 8.82 4.77
CA THR A 68 -8.40 9.44 5.75
C THR A 68 -9.01 8.42 6.69
N ASP A 69 -9.50 8.86 7.85
CA ASP A 69 -10.23 7.99 8.80
C ASP A 69 -11.44 7.30 8.16
N ASN A 70 -12.09 7.96 7.19
CA ASN A 70 -13.19 7.37 6.43
C ASN A 70 -12.70 6.19 5.56
N ILE A 71 -11.61 6.37 4.82
CA ILE A 71 -11.00 5.31 4.00
C ILE A 71 -10.56 4.14 4.91
N VAL A 72 -9.90 4.44 6.04
CA VAL A 72 -9.47 3.44 7.03
C VAL A 72 -10.66 2.61 7.53
N ARG A 73 -11.78 3.25 7.87
CA ARG A 73 -13.00 2.55 8.32
C ARG A 73 -13.65 1.75 7.21
N LYS A 74 -13.82 2.34 6.02
CA LYS A 74 -14.46 1.74 4.84
C LYS A 74 -13.81 0.41 4.43
N TYR A 75 -12.48 0.36 4.46
CA TYR A 75 -11.71 -0.84 4.08
C TYR A 75 -11.23 -1.66 5.27
N HIS A 76 -11.74 -1.39 6.47
CA HIS A 76 -11.41 -2.12 7.71
C HIS A 76 -9.90 -2.22 7.99
N LEU A 77 -9.15 -1.15 7.68
CA LEU A 77 -7.72 -1.10 7.91
C LEU A 77 -7.44 -1.03 9.40
N THR A 78 -6.95 -2.14 9.98
CA THR A 78 -6.48 -2.15 11.36
C THR A 78 -5.02 -1.71 11.38
N LYS A 79 -4.71 -0.68 12.17
CA LYS A 79 -3.33 -0.46 12.62
C LYS A 79 -3.01 -1.59 13.59
N LYS A 80 -2.54 -2.73 13.09
CA LYS A 80 -1.96 -3.75 13.97
C LYS A 80 -0.70 -3.14 14.59
N ILE A 81 -0.72 -3.04 15.92
CA ILE A 81 0.38 -2.58 16.77
C ILE A 81 1.52 -3.58 16.66
#